data_AF-A0A7S4LAD6-F1
#
_entry.id   AF-A0A7S4LAD6-F1
#
_cell.length_a   1.000
_cell.length_b   1.000
_cell.length_c   1.000
_cell.angle_alpha   90.00
_cell.angle_beta   90.00
_cell.angle_gamma   90.00
#
_symmetry.space_group_name_H-M   'P 1'
#
loop_
_entity.id
_entity.type
_entity.pdbx_description
1 polymer ?
#
loop_
_entity_poly.entity_id
_entity_poly.type
_entity_poly.pdbx_seq_one_letter_code
_entity_poly.pdbx_strand_id
1 'polypeptide(L)'
;QIKFERAVELARQASISLSLLRRTAELKEIEDTGDEIEIAEALLGLRMAELEKVWVRGDQIKFERAVELARQASISLSLLRRTAELKEIEDTGDEIEIAEALL
;
A
#
# COMPACT_ATOMS: atom_id res chain seq x y z
N GLN A 1 -0.02 -20.87 32.34
CA GLN A 1 0.44 -20.60 30.97
C GLN A 1 -0.64 -19.98 30.10
N ILE A 2 -1.79 -20.64 29.87
CA ILE A 2 -2.90 -20.19 28.99
C ILE A 2 -3.28 -18.69 29.08
N LYS A 3 -3.23 -18.07 30.27
CA LYS A 3 -3.54 -16.64 30.44
C LYS A 3 -2.50 -15.71 29.78
N PHE A 4 -1.24 -16.11 29.76
CA PHE A 4 -0.15 -15.34 29.16
C PHE A 4 -0.21 -15.39 27.64
N GLU A 5 -0.34 -16.58 27.03
CA GLU A 5 -0.48 -16.69 25.57
C GLU A 5 -1.69 -15.88 25.06
N ARG A 6 -2.81 -15.94 25.77
CA ARG A 6 -4.01 -15.16 25.42
C ARG A 6 -3.80 -13.64 25.56
N ALA A 7 -3.03 -13.19 26.55
CA ALA A 7 -2.70 -11.77 26.69
C ALA A 7 -1.79 -11.28 25.56
N VAL A 8 -0.81 -12.10 25.15
CA VAL A 8 0.08 -11.80 24.02
C VAL A 8 -0.70 -11.71 22.71
N GLU A 9 -1.62 -12.64 22.46
CA GLU A 9 -2.49 -12.63 21.28
C GLU A 9 -3.34 -11.35 21.21
N LEU A 10 -3.97 -10.96 22.32
CA LEU A 10 -4.75 -9.72 22.41
C LEU A 10 -3.89 -8.46 22.19
N ALA A 11 -2.69 -8.42 22.77
CA ALA A 11 -1.76 -7.31 22.58
C ALA A 11 -1.33 -7.19 21.11
N ARG A 12 -1.08 -8.31 20.43
CA ARG A 12 -0.75 -8.33 19.00
C ARG A 12 -1.90 -7.79 18.16
N GLN A 13 -3.13 -8.24 18.40
CA GLN A 13 -4.31 -7.76 17.68
C GLN A 13 -4.58 -6.27 17.90
N ALA A 14 -4.35 -5.77 19.13
CA ALA A 14 -4.46 -4.35 19.45
C ALA A 14 -3.39 -3.53 18.72
N SER A 15 -2.14 -3.99 18.71
CA SER A 15 -1.03 -3.33 18.00
C SER A 15 -1.31 -3.19 16.50
N ILE A 16 -1.77 -4.26 15.84
CA ILE A 16 -2.17 -4.23 14.42
C ILE A 16 -3.30 -3.23 14.19
N SER A 17 -4.31 -3.22 15.06
CA SER A 17 -5.46 -2.32 14.93
C SER A 17 -5.07 -0.84 15.10
N LEU A 18 -4.17 -0.53 16.03
CA LEU A 18 -3.60 0.81 16.20
C LEU A 18 -2.77 1.22 14.99
N SER A 19 -1.98 0.30 14.44
CA SER A 19 -1.16 0.53 13.26
C SER A 19 -2.01 0.86 12.02
N LEU A 20 -3.16 0.19 11.85
CA LEU A 20 -4.12 0.53 10.80
C LEU A 20 -4.74 1.91 10.99
N LEU A 21 -5.19 2.23 12.21
CA LEU A 21 -5.77 3.53 12.50
C LEU A 21 -4.81 4.67 12.17
N ARG A 22 -3.53 4.49 12.55
CA ARG A 22 -2.47 5.45 12.24
C ARG A 22 -2.28 5.63 10.72
N ARG A 23 -2.15 4.53 9.97
CA ARG A 23 -2.00 4.60 8.51
C ARG A 23 -3.21 5.20 7.81
N THR A 24 -4.42 4.95 8.30
CA THR A 24 -5.64 5.59 7.77
C THR A 24 -5.62 7.11 8.00
N ALA A 25 -5.12 7.56 9.16
CA ALA A 25 -4.97 8.98 9.42
C ALA A 25 -3.87 9.61 8.54
N GLU A 26 -2.70 8.97 8.44
CA GLU A 26 -1.61 9.40 7.57
C GLU A 26 -2.03 9.46 6.10
N LEU A 27 -2.76 8.45 5.60
CA LEU A 27 -3.30 8.47 4.23
C LEU A 27 -4.20 9.68 4.01
N LYS A 28 -5.07 10.02 4.97
CA LYS A 28 -5.95 11.18 4.85
C LYS A 28 -5.17 12.50 4.81
N GLU A 29 -4.09 12.62 5.58
CA GLU A 29 -3.21 13.79 5.53
C GLU A 29 -2.48 13.88 4.18
N ILE A 30 -2.07 12.74 3.62
CA ILE A 30 -1.42 12.67 2.30
C ILE A 30 -2.42 12.96 1.17
N GLU A 31 -3.67 12.51 1.27
CA GLU A 31 -4.72 12.85 0.30
C GLU A 31 -4.92 14.37 0.16
N ASP A 32 -4.67 15.14 1.23
CA ASP A 32 -4.75 16.60 1.22
C ASP A 32 -3.55 17.27 0.49
N THR A 33 -2.42 16.57 0.29
CA THR A 33 -1.25 17.10 -0.46
C THR A 33 -1.49 17.07 -1.97
N GLY A 34 -2.30 16.12 -2.44
CA GLY A 34 -2.59 15.92 -3.87
C GLY A 34 -1.45 15.25 -4.65
N ASP A 35 -0.40 14.75 -4.00
CA ASP A 35 0.65 13.96 -4.64
C ASP A 35 0.15 12.54 -4.91
N GLU A 36 -0.19 12.24 -6.16
CA GLU A 36 -0.77 10.95 -6.56
C GLU A 36 0.16 9.76 -6.26
N ILE A 37 1.48 9.93 -6.32
CA ILE A 37 2.44 8.87 -6.01
C ILE A 37 2.47 8.64 -4.51
N GLU A 38 2.57 9.69 -3.71
CA GLU A 38 2.58 9.59 -2.25
C GLU A 38 1.27 8.97 -1.72
N ILE A 39 0.13 9.36 -2.30
CA ILE A 39 -1.18 8.77 -2.02
C ILE A 39 -1.19 7.27 -2.33
N ALA A 40 -0.67 6.88 -3.50
CA ALA A 40 -0.63 5.47 -3.91
C ALA A 40 0.31 4.63 -3.02
N GLU A 41 1.44 5.19 -2.58
CA GLU A 41 2.35 4.55 -1.63
C GLU A 41 1.70 4.32 -0.26
N ALA A 42 1.05 5.36 0.27
CA ALA A 42 0.32 5.27 1.54
C ALA A 42 -0.82 4.25 1.47
N LEU A 43 -1.56 4.24 0.36
CA LEU A 43 -2.64 3.28 0.12
C LEU A 43 -2.13 1.84 0.05
N LEU A 44 -1.01 1.59 -0.65
CA LEU A 44 -0.36 0.28 -0.67
C LEU A 44 0.06 -0.14 0.75
N GLY A 45 0.65 0.76 1.52
CA GLY A 45 1.01 0.52 2.92
C GLY A 45 -0.18 0.14 3.79
N LEU A 46 -1.33 0.80 3.60
CA LEU A 46 -2.57 0.48 4.29
C LEU A 46 -3.09 -0.92 3.90
N ARG A 47 -3.09 -1.27 2.60
CA ARG A 47 -3.54 -2.59 2.13
C ARG A 47 -2.67 -3.73 2.66
N MET A 48 -1.36 -3.53 2.73
CA MET A 48 -0.44 -4.51 3.31
C MET A 48 -0.70 -4.73 4.81
N ALA A 49 -1.02 -3.67 5.55
CA ALA A 49 -1.38 -3.78 6.97
C ALA A 49 -2.74 -4.47 7.17
N GLU A 50 -3.71 -4.25 6.28
CA GLU A 50 -5.01 -4.95 6.30
C GLU A 50 -4.81 -6.45 6.04
N LEU A 51 -3.95 -6.79 5.09
CA LEU A 51 -3.56 -8.16 4.78
C LEU A 51 -2.94 -8.87 6.00
N GLU A 52 -2.00 -8.21 6.69
CA GLU A 52 -1.41 -8.74 7.93
C GLU A 52 -2.47 -9.02 9.01
N LYS A 53 -3.42 -8.09 9.20
CA LYS A 53 -4.51 -8.27 10.17
C LYS A 53 -5.36 -9.49 9.87
N VAL A 54 -5.67 -9.71 8.60
CA VAL A 54 -6.49 -10.85 8.19
C VAL A 54 -5.71 -12.16 8.30
N TRP A 55 -4.43 -12.15 7.92
CA TRP A 55 -3.52 -13.29 8.09
C TRP A 55 -3.46 -13.75 9.55
N VAL A 56 -3.28 -12.81 10.49
CA VAL A 56 -3.22 -13.12 11.94
C VAL A 56 -4.55 -13.68 12.45
N ARG A 57 -5.69 -13.29 11.89
CA ARG A 57 -7.01 -13.82 12.28
C ARG A 57 -7.36 -15.16 11.63
N GLY A 58 -6.63 -15.59 10.61
CA GLY A 58 -6.86 -16.87 9.91
C GLY A 58 -8.14 -16.92 9.06
N ASP A 59 -8.67 -15.77 8.63
CA ASP A 59 -9.88 -15.72 7.79
C ASP A 59 -9.51 -15.82 6.30
N GLN A 60 -9.57 -17.04 5.75
CA GLN A 60 -9.09 -17.35 4.39
C GLN A 60 -9.80 -16.55 3.28
N ILE A 61 -11.13 -16.37 3.36
CA ILE A 61 -11.89 -15.63 2.35
C ILE A 61 -11.46 -14.15 2.35
N LYS A 62 -11.33 -13.57 3.53
CA LYS A 62 -10.85 -12.18 3.64
C LYS A 62 -9.40 -12.04 3.20
N PHE A 63 -8.60 -13.10 3.35
CA PHE A 63 -7.18 -13.09 2.99
C PHE A 63 -7.00 -12.95 1.49
N GLU A 64 -7.66 -13.79 0.68
CA GLU A 64 -7.59 -13.71 -0.79
C GLU A 64 -7.99 -12.32 -1.30
N ARG A 65 -9.06 -11.77 -0.73
CA ARG A 65 -9.51 -10.41 -1.06
C ARG A 65 -8.50 -9.34 -0.66
N ALA A 66 -7.86 -9.46 0.49
CA ALA A 66 -6.83 -8.53 0.93
C ALA A 66 -5.56 -8.61 0.06
N VAL A 67 -5.19 -9.81 -0.39
CA VAL A 67 -4.09 -10.01 -1.35
C VAL A 67 -4.39 -9.30 -2.66
N GLU A 68 -5.59 -9.49 -3.21
CA GLU A 68 -5.98 -8.86 -4.47
C GLU A 68 -5.96 -7.33 -4.37
N LEU A 69 -6.47 -6.75 -3.28
CA LEU A 69 -6.43 -5.30 -3.07
C LEU A 69 -5.00 -4.76 -2.93
N ALA A 70 -4.12 -5.47 -2.21
CA ALA A 70 -2.72 -5.08 -2.11
C ALA A 70 -2.00 -5.17 -3.46
N ARG A 71 -2.31 -6.20 -4.25
CA ARG A 71 -1.77 -6.35 -5.61
C ARG A 71 -2.25 -5.22 -6.53
N GLN A 72 -3.53 -4.88 -6.50
CA GLN A 72 -4.08 -3.77 -7.28
C GLN A 72 -3.40 -2.45 -6.91
N ALA A 73 -3.25 -2.15 -5.62
CA ALA A 73 -2.54 -0.96 -5.15
C ALA A 73 -1.08 -0.92 -5.65
N SER A 74 -0.39 -2.06 -5.62
CA SER A 74 0.98 -2.16 -6.13
C SER A 74 1.06 -1.90 -7.63
N ILE A 75 0.13 -2.45 -8.42
CA ILE A 75 0.08 -2.22 -9.86
C ILE A 75 -0.18 -0.74 -10.16
N SER A 76 -1.16 -0.12 -9.48
CA SER A 76 -1.46 1.29 -9.64
C SER A 76 -0.25 2.18 -9.34
N LEU A 77 0.48 1.93 -8.25
CA LEU A 77 1.69 2.66 -7.93
C LEU A 77 2.78 2.51 -9.00
N SER A 78 3.00 1.28 -9.49
CA SER A 78 3.97 1.04 -10.57
C SER A 78 3.61 1.79 -11.86
N LEU A 79 2.32 1.83 -12.22
CA LEU A 79 1.85 2.58 -13.38
C LEU A 79 2.04 4.09 -13.20
N LEU A 80 1.69 4.65 -12.04
CA LEU A 80 1.88 6.08 -11.75
C LEU A 80 3.35 6.49 -11.85
N ARG A 81 4.26 5.70 -11.27
CA ARG A 81 5.70 5.96 -11.38
C ARG A 81 6.17 5.92 -12.83
N ARG A 82 5.73 4.92 -13.60
CA ARG A 82 6.09 4.83 -15.01
C ARG A 82 5.56 6.01 -15.82
N THR A 83 4.34 6.47 -15.55
CA THR A 83 3.77 7.66 -16.18
C THR A 83 4.54 8.93 -15.82
N ALA A 84 4.97 9.08 -14.57
CA ALA A 84 5.79 10.20 -14.14
C ALA A 84 7.17 10.21 -14.83
N GLU A 85 7.85 9.06 -14.90
CA GLU A 85 9.11 8.89 -15.63
C GLU A 85 8.96 9.28 -17.10
N LEU A 86 7.93 8.76 -17.78
CA LEU A 86 7.68 9.07 -19.20
C LEU A 86 7.43 10.55 -19.44
N LYS A 87 6.73 11.22 -18.52
CA LYS A 87 6.49 12.65 -18.60
C LYS A 87 7.78 13.46 -18.43
N GLU A 88 8.65 13.06 -17.51
CA GLU A 88 9.96 13.70 -17.34
C GLU A 88 10.82 13.58 -18.61
N ILE A 89 10.79 12.41 -19.27
CA ILE A 89 11.49 12.17 -20.54
C ILE A 89 10.88 13.00 -21.69
N GLU A 90 9.55 13.14 -21.75
CA GLU A 90 8.88 14.01 -22.74
C GLU A 90 9.25 15.49 -22.53
N ASP A 91 9.27 15.95 -21.27
CA ASP A 91 9.58 17.34 -20.91
C ASP A 91 11.05 17.71 -21.17
N THR A 92 11.99 16.75 -21.14
CA THR A 92 13.41 16.96 -21.52
C THR A 92 13.63 16.97 -23.04
N GLY A 93 12.70 16.42 -23.83
CA GLY A 93 12.78 16.38 -25.29
C GLY A 93 13.87 15.44 -25.85
N ASP A 94 14.31 14.45 -25.06
CA ASP A 94 15.34 13.50 -25.49
C ASP A 94 14.72 12.36 -26.32
N GLU A 95 14.63 12.59 -27.63
CA GLU A 95 13.92 11.71 -28.60
C GLU A 95 14.40 10.24 -28.59
N ILE A 96 15.64 9.96 -28.15
CA ILE A 96 16.19 8.61 -28.03
C ILE A 96 15.62 7.88 -26.80
N GLU A 97 15.49 8.59 -25.67
CA GLU A 97 15.00 8.04 -24.41
C GLU A 97 13.47 7.78 -24.46
N ILE A 98 12.72 8.60 -25.20
CA ILE A 98 11.29 8.35 -25.52
C ILE A 98 11.13 7.03 -26.28
N ALA A 99 11.98 6.76 -27.27
CA ALA A 99 11.90 5.55 -28.08
C ALA A 99 12.22 4.27 -27.30
N GLU A 100 13.17 4.32 -26.36
CA GLU A 100 13.50 3.20 -25.46
C GLU A 100 12.41 2.98 -24.40
N ALA A 101 11.75 4.04 -23.92
CA ALA A 101 10.74 3.92 -22.89
C ALA A 101 9.39 3.34 -23.39
N LEU A 102 9.18 3.31 -24.70
CA LEU A 102 7.98 2.79 -25.40
C LEU A 102 8.12 1.33 -25.90
N LEU A 103 9.29 0.71 -25.78
CA LEU A 103 9.58 -0.69 -26.14
C LEU A 103 9.41 -1.65 -24.94
#